data_AF-A0A7J9WFL0-F1
#
_entry.id   AF-A0A7J9WFL0-F1
#
_cell.length_a   1.000
_cell.length_b   1.000
_cell.length_c   1.000
_cell.angle_alpha   90.00
_cell.angle_beta   90.00
_cell.angle_gamma   90.00
#
_symmetry.space_group_name_H-M   'P 1'
#
loop_
_entity.id
_entity.type
_entity.pdbx_description
1 polymer ?
#
loop_
_entity_poly.entity_id
_entity_poly.type
_entity_poly.pdbx_seq_one_letter_code
_entity_poly.pdbx_strand_id
1 'polypeptide(L)'
;MTHYKSNLRDIEFNLFEVFRVQEYFGQGPFSHMDHDTARGVLQEVERLALNTFSDGFVEGDRTPLKLEDGNVTVPKGISKALDAYFRGGWHQMSLPEDLGGFGSTPSLTWAATAMLLGANPAALMYCAGPFFAAIAEPLVTPEQRARWVKPWVER
;
A
#
# COMPACT_ATOMS: atom_id res chain seq x y z
N MET A 1 8.20 17.49 -12.70
CA MET A 1 9.07 16.42 -12.22
C MET A 1 9.11 16.51 -10.71
N THR A 2 8.83 15.41 -10.02
CA THR A 2 8.84 15.35 -8.55
C THR A 2 10.22 14.95 -8.07
N HIS A 3 10.43 14.89 -6.74
CA HIS A 3 11.73 14.50 -6.17
C HIS A 3 12.01 13.00 -6.40
N TYR A 4 10.96 12.19 -6.44
CA TYR A 4 11.06 10.74 -6.54
C TYR A 4 11.28 10.29 -7.98
N LYS A 5 12.23 9.37 -8.15
CA LYS A 5 12.49 8.68 -9.42
C LYS A 5 12.37 7.18 -9.15
N SER A 6 11.38 6.56 -9.76
CA SER A 6 11.17 5.12 -9.71
C SER A 6 12.20 4.37 -10.57
N ASN A 7 12.39 3.09 -10.28
CA ASN A 7 13.12 2.17 -11.13
C ASN A 7 12.25 0.93 -11.41
N LEU A 8 11.09 1.16 -12.03
CA LEU A 8 10.13 0.10 -12.32
C LEU A 8 10.73 -1.02 -13.18
N ARG A 9 11.63 -0.69 -14.12
CA ARG A 9 12.30 -1.70 -14.96
C ARG A 9 13.08 -2.71 -14.14
N ASP A 10 13.81 -2.27 -13.10
CA ASP A 10 14.59 -3.16 -12.23
C ASP A 10 13.70 -3.98 -11.29
N ILE A 11 12.58 -3.39 -10.83
CA ILE A 11 11.55 -4.13 -10.11
C ILE A 11 10.99 -5.26 -10.98
N GLU A 12 10.58 -4.97 -12.22
CA GLU A 12 10.07 -5.98 -13.15
C GLU A 12 11.11 -7.02 -13.52
N PHE A 13 12.38 -6.61 -13.68
CA PHE A 13 13.50 -7.53 -13.93
C PHE A 13 13.61 -8.57 -12.80
N ASN A 14 13.67 -8.10 -11.56
CA ASN A 14 13.80 -9.00 -10.40
C ASN A 14 12.56 -9.89 -10.26
N LEU A 15 11.36 -9.33 -10.35
CA LEU A 15 10.13 -10.11 -10.18
C LEU A 15 9.96 -11.16 -11.28
N PHE A 16 10.08 -10.77 -12.54
CA PHE A 16 9.62 -11.61 -13.66
C PHE A 16 10.73 -12.37 -14.38
N GLU A 17 11.95 -11.85 -14.39
CA GLU A 17 13.08 -12.47 -15.08
C GLU A 17 13.98 -13.27 -14.13
N VAL A 18 14.25 -12.73 -12.92
CA VAL A 18 15.12 -13.39 -11.93
C VAL A 18 14.34 -14.39 -11.07
N PHE A 19 13.32 -13.91 -10.35
CA PHE A 19 12.58 -14.73 -9.38
C PHE A 19 11.37 -15.44 -9.97
N ARG A 20 10.95 -15.06 -11.19
CA ARG A 20 9.86 -15.68 -11.95
C ARG A 20 8.57 -15.80 -11.11
N VAL A 21 8.21 -14.75 -10.37
CA VAL A 21 7.07 -14.76 -9.43
C VAL A 21 5.74 -15.08 -10.12
N GLN A 22 5.65 -14.83 -11.43
CA GLN A 22 4.50 -15.16 -12.26
C GLN A 22 4.15 -16.65 -12.32
N GLU A 23 5.09 -17.53 -11.96
CA GLU A 23 4.83 -18.98 -11.92
C GLU A 23 3.92 -19.40 -10.77
N TYR A 24 3.77 -18.54 -9.77
CA TYR A 24 2.86 -18.73 -8.64
C TYR A 24 1.49 -18.10 -8.87
N PHE A 25 1.34 -17.29 -9.92
CA PHE A 25 0.08 -16.66 -10.28
C PHE A 25 -0.92 -17.68 -10.83
N GLY A 26 -2.22 -17.40 -10.67
CA GLY A 26 -3.30 -18.31 -11.05
C GLY A 26 -3.44 -19.55 -10.15
N GLN A 27 -2.73 -19.61 -9.03
CA GLN A 27 -2.70 -20.76 -8.12
C GLN A 27 -2.94 -20.35 -6.67
N GLY A 28 -3.66 -21.20 -5.93
CA GLY A 28 -3.89 -21.04 -4.50
C GLY A 28 -4.39 -19.62 -4.14
N PRO A 29 -3.75 -18.91 -3.20
CA PRO A 29 -4.17 -17.57 -2.76
C PRO A 29 -3.93 -16.47 -3.80
N PHE A 30 -3.32 -16.78 -4.95
CA PHE A 30 -3.03 -15.85 -6.05
C PHE A 30 -3.81 -16.20 -7.33
N SER A 31 -4.93 -16.91 -7.18
CA SER A 31 -5.81 -17.39 -8.26
C SER A 31 -6.31 -16.28 -9.20
N HIS A 32 -6.44 -15.06 -8.68
CA HIS A 32 -6.90 -13.89 -9.42
C HIS A 32 -5.78 -13.03 -10.01
N MET A 33 -4.53 -13.40 -9.77
CA MET A 33 -3.37 -12.69 -10.32
C MET A 33 -2.91 -13.36 -11.61
N ASP A 34 -2.50 -12.56 -12.57
CA ASP A 34 -1.72 -12.97 -13.73
C ASP A 34 -0.58 -11.97 -13.98
N HIS A 35 0.30 -12.29 -14.94
CA HIS A 35 1.48 -11.49 -15.22
C HIS A 35 1.13 -10.05 -15.66
N ASP A 36 0.11 -9.88 -16.50
CA ASP A 36 -0.25 -8.57 -17.04
C ASP A 36 -0.95 -7.71 -15.98
N THR A 37 -1.78 -8.32 -15.14
CA THR A 37 -2.38 -7.69 -13.96
C THR A 37 -1.30 -7.23 -12.98
N ALA A 38 -0.29 -8.07 -12.69
CA ALA A 38 0.81 -7.71 -11.81
C ALA A 38 1.61 -6.51 -12.35
N ARG A 39 1.88 -6.48 -13.66
CA ARG A 39 2.54 -5.32 -14.31
C ARG A 39 1.68 -4.07 -14.25
N GLY A 40 0.36 -4.19 -14.50
CA GLY A 40 -0.58 -3.08 -14.40
C GLY A 40 -0.63 -2.48 -12.98
N VAL A 41 -0.64 -3.33 -11.95
CA VAL A 41 -0.56 -2.92 -10.54
C VAL A 41 0.71 -2.10 -10.30
N LEU A 42 1.88 -2.59 -10.74
CA LEU A 42 3.14 -1.86 -10.55
C LEU A 42 3.12 -0.50 -11.25
N GLN A 43 2.61 -0.42 -12.48
CA GLN A 43 2.51 0.83 -13.25
C GLN A 43 1.58 1.85 -12.59
N GLU A 44 0.42 1.42 -12.11
CA GLU A 44 -0.52 2.32 -11.44
C GLU A 44 -0.02 2.78 -10.08
N VAL A 45 0.66 1.91 -9.33
CA VAL A 45 1.31 2.31 -8.07
C VAL A 45 2.49 3.25 -8.32
N GLU A 46 3.28 3.02 -9.38
CA GLU A 46 4.33 3.96 -9.81
C GLU A 46 3.72 5.34 -10.13
N ARG A 47 2.61 5.37 -10.88
CA ARG A 47 1.89 6.61 -11.18
C ARG A 47 1.40 7.30 -9.90
N LEU A 48 0.89 6.55 -8.92
CA LEU A 48 0.50 7.11 -7.62
C LEU A 48 1.71 7.68 -6.87
N ALA A 49 2.86 6.98 -6.90
CA ALA A 49 4.11 7.38 -6.27
C ALA A 49 4.66 8.69 -6.87
N LEU A 50 4.74 8.75 -8.21
CA LEU A 50 5.28 9.89 -8.97
C LEU A 50 4.37 11.12 -8.97
N ASN A 51 3.10 10.97 -8.57
CA ASN A 51 2.16 12.07 -8.45
C ASN A 51 1.83 12.31 -6.97
N THR A 52 0.66 11.85 -6.52
CA THR A 52 0.03 12.25 -5.26
C THR A 52 0.90 12.01 -4.02
N PHE A 53 1.65 10.91 -3.96
CA PHE A 53 2.53 10.65 -2.81
C PHE A 53 3.70 11.63 -2.76
N SER A 54 4.41 11.79 -3.86
CA SER A 54 5.58 12.68 -3.94
C SER A 54 5.23 14.17 -3.79
N ASP A 55 4.02 14.59 -4.16
CA ASP A 55 3.53 15.98 -4.00
C ASP A 55 3.54 16.42 -2.54
N GLY A 56 3.13 15.54 -1.62
CA GLY A 56 3.05 15.84 -0.19
C GLY A 56 4.38 15.74 0.56
N PHE A 57 5.47 15.36 -0.10
CA PHE A 57 6.75 15.06 0.56
C PHE A 57 7.38 16.31 1.20
N VAL A 58 7.56 17.37 0.41
CA VAL A 58 8.16 18.63 0.90
C VAL A 58 7.23 19.32 1.90
N GLU A 59 5.92 19.36 1.63
CA GLU A 59 4.95 19.95 2.57
C GLU A 59 4.99 19.23 3.93
N GLY A 60 5.07 17.89 3.92
CA GLY A 60 5.15 17.05 5.12
C GLY A 60 6.35 17.35 6.00
N ASP A 61 7.50 17.68 5.40
CA ASP A 61 8.73 18.05 6.12
C ASP A 61 8.72 19.51 6.60
N ARG A 62 8.26 20.43 5.75
CA ARG A 62 8.36 21.87 6.01
C ARG A 62 7.25 22.41 6.91
N THR A 63 6.16 21.67 7.08
CA THR A 63 5.02 22.06 7.91
C THR A 63 5.18 21.49 9.31
N PRO A 64 5.43 22.31 10.34
CA PRO A 64 5.57 21.81 11.70
C PRO A 64 4.27 21.19 12.21
N LEU A 65 4.36 20.02 12.83
CA LEU A 65 3.23 19.41 13.52
C LEU A 65 2.97 20.15 14.82
N LYS A 66 1.69 20.38 15.14
CA LYS A 66 1.24 20.98 16.39
C LYS A 66 0.34 20.01 17.12
N LEU A 67 0.58 19.85 18.43
CA LEU A 67 -0.31 19.14 19.34
C LEU A 67 -1.22 20.17 20.01
N GLU A 68 -2.51 20.10 19.71
CA GLU A 68 -3.54 21.00 20.24
C GLU A 68 -4.68 20.14 20.80
N ASP A 69 -4.98 20.29 22.09
CA ASP A 69 -6.02 19.53 22.82
C ASP A 69 -5.95 18.00 22.61
N GLY A 70 -4.72 17.44 22.62
CA GLY A 70 -4.47 16.01 22.41
C GLY A 70 -4.55 15.53 20.96
N ASN A 71 -4.80 16.44 20.01
CA ASN A 71 -4.90 16.14 18.58
C ASN A 71 -3.71 16.71 17.80
N VAL A 72 -3.30 16.01 16.75
CA VAL A 72 -2.27 16.48 15.80
C VAL A 72 -2.92 16.64 14.44
N THR A 73 -2.81 17.83 13.85
CA THR A 73 -3.27 18.07 12.48
C THR A 73 -2.17 17.71 11.49
N VAL A 74 -2.46 16.76 10.61
CA VAL A 74 -1.51 16.28 9.59
C VAL A 74 -1.58 17.21 8.36
N PRO A 75 -0.44 17.52 7.70
CA PRO A 75 -0.40 18.28 6.45
C PRO A 75 -1.36 17.77 5.38
N LYS A 76 -1.87 18.68 4.54
CA LYS A 76 -2.91 18.35 3.54
C LYS A 76 -2.39 17.40 2.49
N GLY A 77 -1.13 17.54 2.07
CA GLY A 77 -0.49 16.64 1.12
C GLY A 77 -0.47 15.19 1.60
N ILE A 78 -0.20 14.95 2.89
CA ILE A 78 -0.26 13.61 3.47
C ILE A 78 -1.70 13.09 3.41
N SER A 79 -2.68 13.86 3.89
CA SER A 79 -4.09 13.45 3.88
C SER A 79 -4.59 13.09 2.46
N LYS A 80 -4.20 13.86 1.45
CA LYS A 80 -4.51 13.56 0.03
C LYS A 80 -3.90 12.25 -0.45
N ALA A 81 -2.66 11.95 -0.03
CA ALA A 81 -1.99 10.70 -0.38
C ALA A 81 -2.70 9.49 0.23
N LEU A 82 -3.12 9.58 1.50
CA LEU A 82 -3.94 8.54 2.15
C LEU A 82 -5.24 8.34 1.37
N ASP A 83 -5.97 9.42 1.07
CA ASP A 83 -7.25 9.30 0.36
C ASP A 83 -7.08 8.68 -1.02
N ALA A 84 -6.00 8.98 -1.74
CA ALA A 84 -5.70 8.38 -3.03
C ALA A 84 -5.32 6.89 -2.88
N TYR A 85 -4.56 6.55 -1.83
CA TYR A 85 -4.19 5.17 -1.52
C TYR A 85 -5.41 4.29 -1.24
N PHE A 86 -6.32 4.75 -0.36
CA PHE A 86 -7.51 4.00 0.00
C PHE A 86 -8.55 3.95 -1.13
N ARG A 87 -8.81 5.08 -1.83
CA ARG A 87 -9.75 5.10 -2.96
C ARG A 87 -9.31 4.22 -4.13
N GLY A 88 -8.00 4.05 -4.32
CA GLY A 88 -7.46 3.14 -5.33
C GLY A 88 -7.45 1.66 -4.92
N GLY A 89 -7.89 1.31 -3.70
CA GLY A 89 -7.90 -0.08 -3.24
C GLY A 89 -6.51 -0.65 -2.93
N TRP A 90 -5.46 0.16 -2.93
CA TRP A 90 -4.07 -0.33 -2.83
C TRP A 90 -3.74 -1.01 -1.49
N HIS A 91 -4.53 -0.74 -0.45
CA HIS A 91 -4.47 -1.44 0.83
C HIS A 91 -4.85 -2.93 0.73
N GLN A 92 -5.65 -3.30 -0.27
CA GLN A 92 -6.11 -4.69 -0.46
C GLN A 92 -4.99 -5.60 -0.99
N MET A 93 -3.87 -5.05 -1.46
CA MET A 93 -2.71 -5.83 -1.93
C MET A 93 -2.06 -6.67 -0.81
N SER A 94 -2.09 -6.19 0.43
CA SER A 94 -1.47 -6.85 1.58
C SER A 94 -2.46 -7.61 2.45
N LEU A 95 -3.76 -7.55 2.12
CA LEU A 95 -4.80 -8.21 2.89
C LEU A 95 -4.97 -9.68 2.48
N PRO A 96 -5.32 -10.55 3.43
CA PRO A 96 -5.90 -11.87 3.15
C PRO A 96 -7.21 -11.74 2.37
N GLU A 97 -7.56 -12.78 1.61
CA GLU A 97 -8.81 -12.84 0.84
C GLU A 97 -10.06 -12.67 1.72
N ASP A 98 -10.07 -13.27 2.92
CA ASP A 98 -11.16 -13.14 3.90
C ASP A 98 -11.35 -11.71 4.46
N LEU A 99 -10.37 -10.83 4.22
CA LEU A 99 -10.42 -9.39 4.52
C LEU A 99 -10.57 -8.54 3.24
N GLY A 100 -10.94 -9.13 2.12
CA GLY A 100 -11.14 -8.41 0.86
C GLY A 100 -9.84 -8.09 0.12
N GLY A 101 -8.75 -8.82 0.41
CA GLY A 101 -7.56 -8.78 -0.42
C GLY A 101 -7.75 -9.50 -1.76
N PHE A 102 -7.12 -9.01 -2.82
CA PHE A 102 -7.30 -9.57 -4.16
C PHE A 102 -6.24 -10.60 -4.58
N GLY A 103 -5.41 -11.07 -3.63
CA GLY A 103 -4.48 -12.19 -3.87
C GLY A 103 -3.18 -11.80 -4.58
N SER A 104 -2.40 -10.89 -3.97
CA SER A 104 -1.05 -10.52 -4.45
C SER A 104 0.05 -11.29 -3.69
N THR A 105 1.10 -11.70 -4.40
CA THR A 105 2.28 -12.29 -3.74
C THR A 105 2.97 -11.27 -2.84
N PRO A 106 3.59 -11.68 -1.72
CA PRO A 106 4.34 -10.76 -0.85
C PRO A 106 5.41 -9.96 -1.61
N SER A 107 6.09 -10.60 -2.57
CA SER A 107 7.13 -9.94 -3.39
C SER A 107 6.55 -8.82 -4.26
N LEU A 108 5.40 -9.05 -4.92
CA LEU A 108 4.72 -8.01 -5.70
C LEU A 108 4.21 -6.88 -4.79
N THR A 109 3.63 -7.24 -3.64
CA THR A 109 3.12 -6.28 -2.66
C THR A 109 4.23 -5.36 -2.14
N TRP A 110 5.38 -5.90 -1.77
CA TRP A 110 6.52 -5.11 -1.30
C TRP A 110 7.18 -4.30 -2.41
N ALA A 111 7.27 -4.83 -3.63
CA ALA A 111 7.79 -4.09 -4.78
C ALA A 111 6.96 -2.83 -5.08
N ALA A 112 5.64 -2.95 -5.08
CA ALA A 112 4.73 -1.81 -5.23
C ALA A 112 4.86 -0.83 -4.05
N THR A 113 4.82 -1.35 -2.83
CA THR A 113 4.91 -0.55 -1.59
C THR A 113 6.24 0.22 -1.49
N ALA A 114 7.34 -0.35 -1.97
CA ALA A 114 8.65 0.30 -1.99
C ALA A 114 8.66 1.60 -2.81
N MET A 115 7.86 1.67 -3.88
CA MET A 115 7.75 2.91 -4.66
C MET A 115 7.03 4.02 -3.86
N LEU A 116 5.99 3.66 -3.13
CA LEU A 116 5.30 4.59 -2.23
C LEU A 116 6.19 5.02 -1.06
N LEU A 117 7.01 4.12 -0.50
CA LEU A 117 8.03 4.45 0.50
C LEU A 117 9.05 5.44 -0.05
N GLY A 118 9.54 5.22 -1.27
CA GLY A 118 10.49 6.14 -1.92
C GLY A 118 9.89 7.52 -2.19
N ALA A 119 8.60 7.58 -2.52
CA ALA A 119 7.90 8.83 -2.79
C ALA A 119 7.55 9.62 -1.54
N ASN A 120 6.99 8.97 -0.51
CA ASN A 120 6.65 9.59 0.76
C ASN A 120 6.43 8.53 1.86
N PRO A 121 7.46 8.20 2.66
CA PRO A 121 7.37 7.15 3.65
C PRO A 121 6.42 7.53 4.80
N ALA A 122 6.37 8.81 5.18
CA ALA A 122 5.48 9.28 6.25
C ALA A 122 4.01 9.08 5.88
N ALA A 123 3.61 9.39 4.65
CA ALA A 123 2.24 9.16 4.17
C ALA A 123 1.88 7.66 4.17
N LEU A 124 2.81 6.80 3.74
CA LEU A 124 2.58 5.36 3.74
C LEU A 124 2.42 4.78 5.16
N MET A 125 3.18 5.28 6.15
CA MET A 125 3.04 4.81 7.54
C MET A 125 1.63 5.04 8.09
N TYR A 126 0.96 6.14 7.73
CA TYR A 126 -0.44 6.36 8.11
C TYR A 126 -1.43 5.43 7.39
N CYS A 127 -1.01 4.75 6.31
CA CYS A 127 -1.82 3.78 5.60
C CYS A 127 -1.71 2.35 6.18
N ALA A 128 -0.96 2.15 7.28
CA ALA A 128 -0.65 0.81 7.81
C ALA A 128 -1.81 0.11 8.54
N GLY A 129 -2.96 0.77 8.76
CA GLY A 129 -4.11 0.19 9.48
C GLY A 129 -4.54 -1.20 8.97
N PRO A 130 -4.83 -1.37 7.66
CA PRO A 130 -5.16 -2.67 7.08
C PRO A 130 -4.02 -3.71 7.20
N PHE A 131 -2.76 -3.28 7.14
CA PHE A 131 -1.63 -4.17 7.37
C PHE A 131 -1.64 -4.75 8.79
N PHE A 132 -1.95 -3.93 9.80
CA PHE A 132 -2.15 -4.43 11.17
C PHE A 132 -3.39 -5.30 11.32
N ALA A 133 -4.44 -5.05 10.53
CA ALA A 133 -5.63 -5.90 10.50
C ALA A 133 -5.29 -7.32 10.02
N ALA A 134 -4.47 -7.46 8.98
CA ALA A 134 -3.98 -8.75 8.50
C ALA A 134 -3.18 -9.53 9.55
N ILE A 135 -2.41 -8.83 10.39
CA ILE A 135 -1.66 -9.44 11.50
C ILE A 135 -2.61 -9.86 12.63
N ALA A 136 -3.59 -9.02 12.95
CA ALA A 136 -4.52 -9.27 14.05
C ALA A 136 -5.50 -10.41 13.75
N GLU A 137 -5.96 -10.53 12.50
CA GLU A 137 -6.96 -11.50 12.06
C GLU A 137 -6.77 -12.94 12.59
N PRO A 138 -5.60 -13.59 12.44
CA PRO A 138 -5.39 -14.94 12.95
C PRO A 138 -5.22 -15.03 14.48
N LEU A 139 -5.11 -13.91 15.18
CA LEU A 139 -4.79 -13.84 16.62
C LEU A 139 -6.00 -13.49 17.50
N VAL A 140 -7.08 -12.98 16.90
CA VAL A 140 -8.22 -12.43 17.62
C VAL A 140 -9.38 -13.41 17.72
N THR A 141 -10.20 -13.27 18.76
CA THR A 141 -11.47 -14.00 18.87
C THR A 141 -12.50 -13.49 17.85
N PRO A 142 -13.58 -14.24 17.55
CA PRO A 142 -14.64 -13.75 16.66
C PRO A 142 -15.27 -12.42 17.10
N GLU A 143 -15.40 -12.18 18.40
CA GLU A 143 -15.90 -10.92 18.95
C GLU A 143 -14.92 -9.75 18.68
N GLN A 144 -13.62 -10.01 18.90
CA GLN A 144 -12.56 -9.04 18.65
C GLN A 144 -12.40 -8.74 17.16
N ARG A 145 -12.56 -9.74 16.29
CA ARG A 145 -12.58 -9.57 14.83
C ARG A 145 -13.67 -8.60 14.40
N ALA A 146 -14.90 -8.81 14.87
CA ALA A 146 -16.03 -7.94 14.55
C ALA A 146 -15.83 -6.51 15.06
N ARG A 147 -15.21 -6.36 16.24
CA ARG A 147 -15.02 -5.05 16.88
C ARG A 147 -13.84 -4.25 16.32
N TRP A 148 -12.75 -4.90 15.91
CA TRP A 148 -11.48 -4.23 15.61
C TRP A 148 -10.99 -4.45 14.19
N VAL A 149 -10.97 -5.69 13.70
CA VAL A 149 -10.37 -6.01 12.41
C VAL A 149 -11.19 -5.45 11.25
N LYS A 150 -12.52 -5.66 11.27
CA LYS A 150 -13.40 -5.15 10.21
C LYS A 150 -13.30 -3.61 10.04
N PRO A 151 -13.45 -2.79 11.10
CA PRO A 151 -13.32 -1.33 10.96
C PRO A 151 -11.95 -0.82 10.51
N TRP A 152 -10.88 -1.61 10.66
CA TRP A 152 -9.54 -1.22 10.18
C TRP A 152 -9.39 -1.40 8.67
N VAL A 153 -10.22 -2.24 8.07
CA VAL A 153 -10.24 -2.56 6.64
C VAL A 153 -11.34 -1.78 5.92
N GLU A 154 -12.55 -1.81 6.48
CA GLU A 154 -13.74 -1.13 5.99
C GLU A 154 -13.77 0.29 6.57
N ARG A 155 -13.21 1.27 5.84
CA ARG A 155 -13.35 2.69 6.19
C ARG A 155 -14.72 3.25 5.86
#